data_AF-A0A671LZG4-F1
#
_entry.id   AF-A0A671LZG4-F1
#
_cell.length_a   1.000
_cell.length_b   1.000
_cell.length_c   1.000
_cell.angle_alpha   90.00
_cell.angle_beta   90.00
_cell.angle_gamma   90.00
#
_symmetry.space_group_name_H-M   'P 1'
#
loop_
_entity.id
_entity.type
_entity.pdbx_description
1 polymer ?
#
loop_
_entity_poly.entity_id
_entity_poly.type
_entity_poly.pdbx_seq_one_letter_code
_entity_poly.pdbx_strand_id
1 'polypeptide(L)'
;QCKQTCEILLWYYNAQTCRNRNFVCVCVCVCVCLAGFGDLRRPENVSVDSLNTRYVLRWDWPHETLSCGDFAHNFLKHAYIIKMKYWTSVCVNVLEHRCDFTGAELHYNDLYLLRVWANTSQQSSGWVQIRFCPDKHAALGPPSSLKLSSIKGDLEIIITDPLSSTNQSMKTLLNDRLSYLIQYWRRSEEPQVSVHTHTKSSHMGFSSSCMWILSECGVC
;
A
#
# COMPACT_ATOMS: atom_id res chain seq x y z
N GLN A 1 -5.22 36.98 -21.22
CA GLN A 1 -5.51 37.88 -20.07
C GLN A 1 -6.72 37.33 -19.35
N CYS A 2 -6.57 36.76 -18.16
CA CYS A 2 -7.70 36.25 -17.38
C CYS A 2 -8.08 37.31 -16.34
N LYS A 3 -9.30 37.85 -16.43
CA LYS A 3 -9.87 38.79 -15.47
C LYS A 3 -10.18 38.03 -14.18
N GLN A 4 -9.53 38.41 -13.09
CA GLN A 4 -9.95 38.03 -11.74
C GLN A 4 -11.21 38.81 -11.39
N THR A 5 -12.36 38.14 -11.28
CA THR A 5 -13.54 38.70 -10.64
C THR A 5 -13.37 38.62 -9.13
N CYS A 6 -13.09 39.76 -8.49
CA CYS A 6 -13.24 39.93 -7.05
C CYS A 6 -14.73 40.14 -6.75
N GLU A 7 -15.38 39.19 -6.09
CA GLU A 7 -16.65 39.47 -5.43
C GLU A 7 -16.37 40.26 -4.14
N ILE A 8 -16.80 41.51 -4.12
CA ILE A 8 -16.69 42.40 -2.97
C ILE A 8 -17.90 42.13 -2.06
N LEU A 9 -17.70 41.38 -0.97
CA LEU A 9 -18.67 41.29 0.13
C LEU A 9 -18.55 42.55 1.00
N LEU A 10 -19.37 43.56 0.70
CA LEU A 10 -19.54 44.74 1.56
C LEU A 10 -20.39 44.37 2.79
N TRP A 11 -19.77 44.33 3.97
CA TRP A 11 -20.51 44.34 5.24
C TRP A 11 -20.88 45.78 5.59
N TYR A 12 -22.18 46.08 5.59
CA TYR A 12 -22.72 47.36 6.06
C TYR A 12 -22.68 47.38 7.60
N TYR A 13 -21.83 48.22 8.19
CA TYR A 13 -21.89 48.52 9.63
C TYR A 13 -22.75 49.77 9.84
N ASN A 14 -23.98 49.58 10.32
CA ASN A 14 -24.83 50.68 10.78
C ASN A 14 -24.31 51.18 12.13
N ALA A 15 -23.70 52.37 12.16
CA ALA A 15 -23.48 53.11 13.40
C ALA A 15 -24.24 54.44 13.32
N GLN A 16 -25.48 54.44 13.81
CA GLN A 16 -26.21 55.65 14.14
C GLN A 16 -25.58 56.28 15.38
N THR A 17 -25.02 57.49 15.24
CA THR A 17 -25.30 58.60 16.17
C THR A 17 -24.84 59.91 15.54
N CYS A 18 -25.79 60.74 15.15
CA CYS A 18 -25.56 62.13 14.74
C CYS A 18 -25.56 63.05 15.96
N ARG A 19 -24.47 63.82 16.18
CA ARG A 19 -24.57 65.20 16.70
C ARG A 19 -23.30 66.04 16.44
N ASN A 20 -23.52 67.13 15.69
CA ASN A 20 -22.78 68.39 15.57
C ASN A 20 -21.35 68.49 14.98
N ARG A 21 -21.34 69.15 13.80
CA ARG A 21 -20.47 70.22 13.29
C ARG A 21 -18.96 69.93 13.11
N ASN A 22 -18.62 69.73 11.83
CA ASN A 22 -17.30 69.86 11.20
C ASN A 22 -16.22 68.83 11.57
N PHE A 23 -16.34 67.57 11.13
CA PHE A 23 -15.16 66.71 10.92
C PHE A 23 -15.37 65.78 9.71
N VAL A 24 -14.34 65.69 8.87
CA VAL A 24 -14.30 64.88 7.64
C VAL A 24 -14.41 63.39 7.99
N CYS A 25 -15.42 62.70 7.45
CA CYS A 25 -15.50 61.25 7.52
C CYS A 25 -14.39 60.63 6.66
N VAL A 26 -13.33 60.14 7.28
CA VAL A 26 -12.31 59.33 6.60
C VAL A 26 -12.81 57.90 6.54
N CYS A 27 -13.23 57.46 5.34
CA CYS A 27 -13.61 56.08 5.08
C CYS A 27 -12.33 55.26 4.86
N VAL A 28 -11.83 54.59 5.90
CA VAL A 28 -10.68 53.68 5.76
C VAL A 28 -11.18 52.39 5.12
N CYS A 29 -10.97 52.26 3.80
CA CYS A 29 -11.25 51.04 3.07
C CYS A 29 -10.09 50.05 3.30
N VAL A 30 -10.20 49.18 4.30
CA VAL A 30 -9.25 48.08 4.48
C VAL A 30 -9.59 47.02 3.44
N CYS A 31 -8.86 47.01 2.33
CA CYS A 31 -8.93 45.94 1.35
C CYS A 31 -8.20 44.72 1.93
N VAL A 32 -8.94 43.85 2.62
CA VAL A 32 -8.41 42.53 2.99
C VAL A 32 -8.41 41.71 1.69
N CYS A 33 -7.29 41.74 0.97
CA CYS A 33 -7.01 40.74 -0.04
C CYS A 33 -6.89 39.40 0.69
N LEU A 34 -7.98 38.64 0.78
CA LEU A 34 -7.90 37.20 1.01
C LEU A 34 -7.25 36.62 -0.24
N ALA A 35 -5.93 36.70 -0.31
CA ALA A 35 -5.17 35.78 -1.13
C ALA A 35 -5.47 34.40 -0.54
N GLY A 36 -6.45 33.72 -1.12
CA GLY A 36 -6.66 32.31 -0.90
C GLY A 36 -5.42 31.59 -1.43
N PHE A 37 -4.38 31.51 -0.61
CA PHE A 37 -3.38 30.48 -0.74
C PHE A 37 -4.12 29.17 -0.50
N GLY A 38 -4.65 28.59 -1.58
CA GLY A 38 -5.20 27.24 -1.53
C GLY A 38 -4.07 26.32 -1.13
N ASP A 39 -4.10 25.85 0.12
CA ASP A 39 -3.12 24.89 0.64
C ASP A 39 -3.10 23.66 -0.28
N LEU A 40 -1.91 23.18 -0.62
CA LEU A 40 -1.76 22.05 -1.51
C LEU A 40 -2.45 20.83 -0.87
N ARG A 41 -3.40 20.24 -1.60
CA ARG A 41 -4.14 19.08 -1.08
C ARG A 41 -3.19 17.93 -0.73
N ARG A 42 -3.57 17.16 0.28
CA ARG A 42 -2.79 16.02 0.75
C ARG A 42 -3.09 14.79 -0.11
N PRO A 43 -2.16 13.84 -0.24
CA PRO A 43 -2.43 12.53 -0.83
C PRO A 43 -3.60 11.83 -0.11
N GLU A 44 -4.44 11.12 -0.85
CA GLU A 44 -5.63 10.43 -0.31
C GLU A 44 -5.42 8.90 -0.39
N ASN A 45 -6.26 8.13 0.31
CA ASN A 45 -6.28 6.66 0.27
C ASN A 45 -4.89 5.98 0.38
N VAL A 46 -4.03 6.52 1.25
CA VAL A 46 -2.67 6.01 1.44
C VAL A 46 -2.71 4.59 2.01
N SER A 47 -2.14 3.64 1.28
CA SER A 47 -2.17 2.21 1.61
C SER A 47 -0.88 1.50 1.18
N VAL A 48 -0.65 0.27 1.66
CA VAL A 48 0.53 -0.53 1.29
C VAL A 48 0.08 -1.79 0.58
N ASP A 49 0.43 -1.92 -0.69
CA ASP A 49 0.39 -3.19 -1.40
C ASP A 49 1.58 -4.03 -0.93
N SER A 50 1.30 -5.16 -0.30
CA SER A 50 2.36 -5.97 0.30
C SER A 50 2.18 -7.47 0.08
N LEU A 51 3.27 -8.11 -0.33
CA LEU A 51 3.35 -9.55 -0.57
C LEU A 51 4.73 -10.06 -0.14
N ASN A 52 4.76 -11.02 0.79
CA ASN A 52 5.99 -11.47 1.45
C ASN A 52 6.73 -10.25 2.03
N THR A 53 7.90 -9.92 1.48
CA THR A 53 8.69 -8.73 1.88
C THR A 53 8.71 -7.62 0.83
N ARG A 54 7.87 -7.71 -0.20
CA ARG A 54 7.69 -6.63 -1.17
C ARG A 54 6.66 -5.65 -0.63
N TYR A 55 7.03 -4.38 -0.51
CA TYR A 55 6.18 -3.35 0.08
C TYR A 55 6.11 -2.14 -0.85
N VAL A 56 4.93 -1.82 -1.36
CA VAL A 56 4.72 -0.67 -2.24
C VAL A 56 3.68 0.24 -1.61
N LEU A 57 4.10 1.41 -1.16
CA LEU A 57 3.19 2.45 -0.67
C LEU A 57 2.48 3.05 -1.87
N ARG A 58 1.15 3.16 -1.81
CA ARG A 58 0.30 3.77 -2.82
C ARG A 58 -0.56 4.85 -2.21
N TRP A 59 -0.97 5.79 -3.04
CA TRP A 59 -1.89 6.86 -2.64
C TRP A 59 -2.65 7.35 -3.87
N ASP A 60 -3.84 7.86 -3.64
CA ASP A 60 -4.62 8.56 -4.66
C ASP A 60 -4.28 10.04 -4.63
N TRP A 61 -4.52 10.70 -5.76
CA TRP A 61 -4.40 12.14 -5.86
C TRP A 61 -5.75 12.73 -6.28
N PRO A 62 -6.29 13.72 -5.55
CA PRO A 62 -7.66 14.20 -5.73
C PRO A 62 -7.92 14.97 -7.05
N HIS A 63 -6.98 15.02 -7.99
CA HIS A 63 -7.10 15.78 -9.24
C HIS A 63 -6.99 14.89 -10.48
N GLU A 64 -8.12 14.33 -10.92
CA GLU A 64 -8.34 13.98 -12.34
C GLU A 64 -9.07 15.10 -13.12
N THR A 65 -9.59 16.12 -12.44
CA THR A 65 -10.33 17.23 -13.09
C THR A 65 -9.55 18.54 -13.11
N LEU A 66 -8.33 18.53 -13.64
CA LEU A 66 -7.68 19.75 -14.12
C LEU A 66 -7.27 19.55 -15.57
N SER A 67 -8.03 20.14 -16.47
CA SER A 67 -7.69 20.27 -17.88
C SER A 67 -6.33 20.96 -18.05
N CYS A 68 -5.54 20.45 -19.00
CA CYS A 68 -4.24 20.93 -19.46
C CYS A 68 -3.01 20.56 -18.61
N GLY A 69 -2.55 19.32 -18.81
CA GLY A 69 -1.25 19.05 -19.47
C GLY A 69 0.06 19.46 -18.79
N ASP A 70 0.11 20.53 -18.00
CA ASP A 70 1.38 21.12 -17.54
C ASP A 70 1.50 21.20 -16.00
N PHE A 71 0.40 21.14 -15.27
CA PHE A 71 0.43 21.26 -13.80
C PHE A 71 0.60 19.92 -13.07
N ALA A 72 0.00 18.83 -13.58
CA ALA A 72 0.16 17.49 -13.00
C ALA A 72 1.64 17.00 -13.01
N HIS A 73 2.44 17.49 -13.97
CA HIS A 73 3.86 17.16 -14.14
C HIS A 73 4.80 17.80 -13.12
N ASN A 74 4.35 18.80 -12.36
CA ASN A 74 5.18 19.54 -11.40
C ASN A 74 4.96 19.09 -9.94
N PHE A 75 4.11 18.08 -9.70
CA PHE A 75 3.88 17.55 -8.35
C PHE A 75 4.81 16.38 -8.07
N LEU A 76 5.79 16.67 -7.22
CA LEU A 76 6.74 15.71 -6.72
C LEU A 76 6.21 15.15 -5.40
N LYS A 77 6.24 13.82 -5.25
CA LYS A 77 5.86 13.16 -4.00
C LYS A 77 7.12 12.64 -3.32
N HIS A 78 7.14 12.72 -2.00
CA HIS A 78 8.20 12.10 -1.21
C HIS A 78 7.61 11.18 -0.17
N ALA A 79 8.25 10.04 0.03
CA ALA A 79 7.82 9.03 0.97
C ALA A 79 8.95 8.70 1.95
N TYR A 80 8.60 8.60 3.23
CA TYR A 80 9.54 8.39 4.34
C TYR A 80 9.07 7.27 5.25
N ILE A 81 10.04 6.68 5.94
CA ILE A 81 9.82 5.72 7.01
C ILE A 81 10.51 6.17 8.29
N ILE A 82 9.91 5.89 9.44
CA ILE A 82 10.59 6.03 10.73
C ILE A 82 11.16 4.68 11.20
N LYS A 83 12.46 4.65 11.53
CA LYS A 83 13.13 3.55 12.23
C LYS A 83 13.93 4.16 13.38
N MET A 84 13.83 3.61 14.59
CA MET A 84 14.65 4.04 15.74
C MET A 84 14.65 5.58 15.98
N LYS A 85 13.47 6.22 15.88
CA LYS A 85 13.19 7.66 16.09
C LYS A 85 13.58 8.65 14.97
N TYR A 86 14.17 8.21 13.86
CA TYR A 86 14.53 9.11 12.74
C TYR A 86 13.77 8.77 11.46
N TRP A 87 13.41 9.81 10.70
CA TRP A 87 12.76 9.66 9.39
C TRP A 87 13.81 9.50 8.29
N THR A 88 13.69 8.44 7.50
CA THR A 88 14.53 8.16 6.33
C THR A 88 13.70 8.31 5.06
N SER A 89 14.20 9.06 4.09
CA SER A 89 13.59 9.17 2.76
C SER A 89 13.80 7.88 1.98
N VAL A 90 12.74 7.34 1.39
CA VAL A 90 12.82 6.16 0.51
C VAL A 90 12.66 6.58 -0.95
N CYS A 91 11.58 7.29 -1.25
CA CYS A 91 11.37 7.91 -2.56
C CYS A 91 11.34 9.43 -2.42
N VAL A 92 12.02 10.10 -3.33
CA VAL A 92 12.11 11.55 -3.41
C VAL A 92 11.74 11.94 -4.83
N ASN A 93 10.90 12.96 -4.98
CA ASN A 93 10.55 13.50 -6.29
C ASN A 93 9.97 12.49 -7.28
N VAL A 94 9.05 11.61 -6.82
CA VAL A 94 8.35 10.68 -7.71
C VAL A 94 7.11 11.31 -8.33
N LEU A 95 6.92 11.10 -9.63
CA LEU A 95 5.71 11.51 -10.36
C LEU A 95 4.59 10.46 -10.20
N GLU A 96 4.97 9.19 -10.12
CA GLU A 96 4.05 8.08 -9.93
C GLU A 96 3.33 8.16 -8.57
N HIS A 97 2.17 7.52 -8.49
CA HIS A 97 1.35 7.46 -7.27
C HIS A 97 1.70 6.23 -6.41
N ARG A 98 3.00 5.91 -6.38
CA ARG A 98 3.55 4.79 -5.63
C ARG A 98 5.01 5.01 -5.26
N CYS A 99 5.45 4.33 -4.20
CA CYS A 99 6.85 4.26 -3.78
C CYS A 99 7.18 2.84 -3.32
N ASP A 100 8.30 2.28 -3.80
CA ASP A 100 8.75 0.94 -3.44
C ASP A 100 9.64 0.98 -2.18
N PHE A 101 9.13 0.42 -1.08
CA PHE A 101 9.79 0.29 0.21
C PHE A 101 10.49 -1.08 0.39
N THR A 102 10.47 -1.96 -0.61
CA THR A 102 11.05 -3.31 -0.54
C THR A 102 12.54 -3.28 -0.18
N GLY A 103 13.28 -2.28 -0.67
CA GLY A 103 14.70 -2.08 -0.37
C GLY A 103 14.99 -1.34 0.94
N ALA A 104 13.98 -0.94 1.72
CA ALA A 104 14.15 -0.14 2.93
C ALA A 104 14.54 -0.97 4.18
N GLU A 105 14.84 -2.27 4.02
CA GLU A 105 15.27 -3.18 5.09
C GLU A 105 14.31 -3.22 6.29
N LEU A 106 13.01 -3.38 5.99
CA LEU A 106 11.98 -3.49 7.02
C LEU A 106 11.99 -4.89 7.63
N HIS A 107 12.30 -4.98 8.92
CA HIS A 107 12.16 -6.21 9.67
C HIS A 107 10.69 -6.63 9.77
N TYR A 108 10.44 -7.92 9.57
CA TYR A 108 9.09 -8.45 9.40
C TYR A 108 8.20 -8.30 10.65
N ASN A 109 8.79 -8.36 11.84
CA ASN A 109 8.10 -8.34 13.13
C ASN A 109 8.07 -6.95 13.81
N ASP A 110 8.42 -5.89 13.08
CA ASP A 110 8.50 -4.52 13.62
C ASP A 110 7.30 -3.65 13.16
N LEU A 111 7.07 -2.55 13.90
CA LEU A 111 6.10 -1.51 13.55
C LEU A 111 6.79 -0.30 12.93
N TYR A 112 6.28 0.14 11.79
CA TYR A 112 6.74 1.29 11.04
C TYR A 112 5.65 2.35 10.91
N LEU A 113 6.07 3.62 10.84
CA LEU A 113 5.25 4.70 10.32
C LEU A 113 5.77 5.06 8.93
N LEU A 114 4.87 5.00 7.95
CA LEU A 114 5.13 5.44 6.59
C LEU A 114 4.39 6.76 6.38
N ARG A 115 5.02 7.72 5.71
CA ARG A 115 4.36 8.98 5.39
C ARG A 115 4.67 9.45 3.99
N VAL A 116 3.73 10.17 3.41
CA VAL A 116 3.83 10.79 2.10
C VAL A 116 3.31 12.22 2.15
N TRP A 117 3.93 13.09 1.37
CA TRP A 117 3.45 14.44 1.10
C TRP A 117 3.69 14.77 -0.38
N ALA A 118 2.99 15.77 -0.87
CA ALA A 118 3.22 16.33 -2.20
C ALA A 118 3.85 17.72 -2.08
N ASN A 119 4.70 18.07 -3.03
CA ASN A 119 5.23 19.41 -3.18
C ASN A 119 5.23 19.87 -4.64
N THR A 120 5.20 21.18 -4.80
CA THR A 120 5.43 21.90 -6.06
C THR A 120 6.62 22.84 -5.88
N SER A 121 6.95 23.61 -6.91
CA SER A 121 7.95 24.68 -6.81
C SER A 121 7.60 25.79 -5.81
N GLN A 122 6.32 25.95 -5.45
CA GLN A 122 5.85 27.08 -4.63
C GLN A 122 5.28 26.66 -3.27
N GLN A 123 4.77 25.43 -3.15
CA GLN A 123 4.01 24.98 -1.98
C GLN A 123 4.21 23.50 -1.69
N SER A 124 3.91 23.09 -0.46
CA SER A 124 3.92 21.70 -0.01
C SER A 124 2.66 21.37 0.78
N SER A 125 2.13 20.16 0.59
CA SER A 125 1.00 19.66 1.36
C SER A 125 1.43 19.29 2.78
N GLY A 126 0.46 19.10 3.67
CA GLY A 126 0.72 18.36 4.91
C GLY A 126 1.06 16.89 4.66
N TRP A 127 1.70 16.24 5.65
CA TRP A 127 1.97 14.81 5.64
C TRP A 127 0.69 13.98 5.82
N VAL A 128 0.63 12.85 5.13
CA VAL A 128 -0.30 11.76 5.45
C VAL A 128 0.52 10.58 5.91
N GLN A 129 0.16 10.02 7.07
CA GLN A 129 0.93 9.00 7.77
C GLN A 129 0.07 7.79 8.07
N ILE A 130 0.62 6.60 7.85
CA ILE A 130 0.00 5.31 8.17
C ILE A 130 0.93 4.44 9.01
N ARG A 131 0.35 3.49 9.74
CA ARG A 131 1.07 2.45 10.47
C ARG A 131 1.18 1.20 9.61
N PHE A 132 2.33 0.55 9.61
CA PHE A 132 2.56 -0.68 8.87
C PHE A 132 3.39 -1.67 9.71
N CYS A 133 2.87 -2.87 9.89
CA CYS A 133 3.54 -4.03 10.49
C CYS A 133 3.51 -5.17 9.46
N PRO A 134 4.65 -5.61 8.89
CA PRO A 134 4.63 -6.64 7.87
C PRO A 134 3.98 -7.95 8.33
N ASP A 135 4.26 -8.41 9.56
CA ASP A 135 3.68 -9.63 10.13
C ASP A 135 2.15 -9.66 10.22
N LYS A 136 1.52 -8.48 10.30
CA LYS A 136 0.06 -8.33 10.43
C LYS A 136 -0.62 -7.91 9.14
N HIS A 137 0.05 -7.12 8.32
CA HIS A 137 -0.58 -6.45 7.17
C HIS A 137 -0.11 -7.00 5.83
N ALA A 138 1.07 -7.63 5.74
CA ALA A 138 1.56 -8.18 4.49
C ALA A 138 0.86 -9.50 4.17
N ALA A 139 0.41 -9.64 2.92
CA ALA A 139 -0.06 -10.93 2.44
C ALA A 139 1.12 -11.91 2.36
N LEU A 140 0.88 -13.16 2.73
CA LEU A 140 1.83 -14.24 2.50
C LEU A 140 1.54 -14.89 1.15
N GLY A 141 2.56 -14.98 0.29
CA GLY A 141 2.47 -15.63 -1.01
C GLY A 141 2.42 -17.15 -0.93
N PRO A 142 2.13 -17.82 -2.06
CA PRO A 142 2.13 -19.27 -2.13
C PRO A 142 3.55 -19.84 -1.93
N PRO A 143 3.65 -21.17 -1.67
CA PRO A 143 4.93 -21.88 -1.75
C PRO A 143 5.65 -21.59 -3.05
N SER A 144 6.98 -21.47 -3.01
CA SER A 144 7.78 -21.16 -4.21
C SER A 144 7.87 -22.34 -5.18
N SER A 145 7.71 -23.57 -4.68
CA SER A 145 7.66 -24.77 -5.49
C SER A 145 6.88 -25.87 -4.77
N LEU A 146 6.17 -26.68 -5.55
CA LEU A 146 5.52 -27.91 -5.13
C LEU A 146 5.99 -29.02 -6.08
N LYS A 147 6.60 -30.08 -5.54
CA LYS A 147 6.99 -31.26 -6.30
C LYS A 147 6.26 -32.47 -5.76
N LEU A 148 5.78 -33.29 -6.68
CA LEU A 148 5.10 -34.55 -6.41
C LEU A 148 5.93 -35.69 -6.99
N SER A 149 6.24 -36.68 -6.18
CA SER A 149 6.95 -37.89 -6.57
C SER A 149 6.17 -39.12 -6.12
N SER A 150 6.32 -40.22 -6.85
CA SER A 150 5.86 -41.53 -6.39
C SER A 150 7.09 -42.35 -5.99
N ILE A 151 7.25 -42.60 -4.70
CA ILE A 151 8.36 -43.40 -4.18
C ILE A 151 7.82 -44.69 -3.60
N LYS A 152 8.15 -45.82 -4.22
CA LYS A 152 7.69 -47.16 -3.79
C LYS A 152 6.15 -47.30 -3.68
N GLY A 153 5.42 -46.56 -4.51
CA GLY A 153 3.96 -46.50 -4.51
C GLY A 153 3.40 -45.35 -3.68
N ASP A 154 4.18 -44.76 -2.79
CA ASP A 154 3.72 -43.69 -1.91
C ASP A 154 3.79 -42.34 -2.61
N LEU A 155 2.77 -41.50 -2.39
CA LEU A 155 2.78 -40.12 -2.86
C LEU A 155 3.66 -39.30 -1.92
N GLU A 156 4.75 -38.79 -2.46
CA GLU A 156 5.65 -37.87 -1.78
C GLU A 156 5.38 -36.44 -2.25
N ILE A 157 5.24 -35.54 -1.28
CA ILE A 157 4.96 -34.12 -1.48
C ILE A 157 6.09 -33.31 -0.89
N ILE A 158 6.77 -32.54 -1.75
CA ILE A 158 7.87 -31.67 -1.38
C ILE A 158 7.45 -30.22 -1.62
N ILE A 159 7.34 -29.44 -0.56
CA ILE A 159 6.92 -28.04 -0.56
C ILE A 159 8.13 -27.17 -0.24
N THR A 160 8.44 -26.21 -1.11
CA THR A 160 9.46 -25.20 -0.84
C THR A 160 8.78 -23.94 -0.32
N ASP A 161 9.32 -23.40 0.77
CA ASP A 161 8.72 -22.24 1.45
C ASP A 161 8.52 -21.05 0.51
N PRO A 162 7.51 -20.18 0.77
CA PRO A 162 7.43 -18.89 0.12
C PRO A 162 8.74 -18.12 0.34
N LEU A 163 9.15 -17.36 -0.66
CA LEU A 163 10.40 -16.60 -0.64
C LEU A 163 10.13 -15.10 -0.51
N SER A 164 10.98 -14.44 0.28
CA SER A 164 11.09 -12.99 0.34
C SER A 164 11.69 -12.41 -0.96
N SER A 165 11.67 -11.09 -1.09
CA SER A 165 12.32 -10.33 -2.17
C SER A 165 13.84 -10.55 -2.25
N THR A 166 14.47 -11.08 -1.20
CA THR A 166 15.90 -11.40 -1.13
C THR A 166 16.17 -12.91 -1.15
N ASN A 167 15.19 -13.73 -1.57
CA ASN A 167 15.26 -15.21 -1.62
C ASN A 167 15.45 -15.90 -0.26
N GLN A 168 15.22 -15.21 0.86
CA GLN A 168 15.13 -15.84 2.19
C GLN A 168 13.78 -16.52 2.38
N SER A 169 13.75 -17.68 3.06
CA SER A 169 12.51 -18.37 3.43
C SER A 169 11.64 -17.51 4.35
N MET A 170 10.37 -17.35 3.98
CA MET A 170 9.37 -16.67 4.82
C MET A 170 9.11 -17.41 6.13
N LYS A 171 9.33 -18.73 6.20
CA LYS A 171 9.17 -19.51 7.43
C LYS A 171 10.14 -19.04 8.52
N THR A 172 11.39 -18.75 8.14
CA THR A 172 12.41 -18.21 9.05
C THR A 172 12.03 -16.80 9.52
N LEU A 173 11.58 -15.93 8.61
CA LEU A 173 11.15 -14.56 8.97
C LEU A 173 9.92 -14.55 9.91
N LEU A 174 9.09 -15.59 9.82
CA LEU A 174 7.94 -15.82 10.67
C LEU A 174 8.26 -16.56 11.98
N ASN A 175 9.53 -16.77 12.32
CA ASN A 175 9.98 -17.51 13.50
C ASN A 175 9.38 -18.94 13.56
N ASP A 176 9.42 -19.68 12.45
CA ASP A 176 8.96 -21.07 12.32
C ASP A 176 7.47 -21.31 12.63
N ARG A 177 6.66 -20.25 12.54
CA ARG A 177 5.21 -20.30 12.72
C ARG A 177 4.46 -20.73 11.45
N LEU A 178 5.10 -20.74 10.29
CA LEU A 178 4.48 -21.16 9.03
C LEU A 178 4.12 -22.66 9.06
N SER A 179 2.92 -22.97 8.60
CA SER A 179 2.43 -24.34 8.41
C SER A 179 1.62 -24.44 7.14
N TYR A 180 1.53 -25.64 6.58
CA TYR A 180 0.80 -25.93 5.36
C TYR A 180 -0.45 -26.75 5.68
N LEU A 181 -1.54 -26.39 5.01
CA LEU A 181 -2.74 -27.23 4.88
C LEU A 181 -2.71 -27.83 3.48
N ILE A 182 -2.58 -29.16 3.42
CA ILE A 182 -2.57 -29.90 2.16
C ILE A 182 -3.92 -30.54 1.97
N GLN A 183 -4.52 -30.32 0.81
CA GLN A 183 -5.76 -30.97 0.38
C GLN A 183 -5.49 -31.78 -0.88
N TYR A 184 -5.83 -33.07 -0.87
CA TYR A 184 -5.66 -33.96 -2.02
C TYR A 184 -6.86 -34.91 -2.16
N TRP A 185 -7.08 -35.41 -3.37
CA TRP A 185 -8.18 -36.32 -3.71
C TRP A 185 -7.74 -37.32 -4.78
N ARG A 186 -8.38 -38.48 -4.82
CA ARG A 186 -8.16 -39.50 -5.86
C ARG A 186 -9.23 -39.35 -6.95
N ARG A 187 -8.82 -39.44 -8.22
CA ARG A 187 -9.74 -39.29 -9.37
C ARG A 187 -10.81 -40.38 -9.43
N SER A 188 -10.54 -41.58 -8.91
CA SER A 188 -11.42 -42.76 -9.03
C SER A 188 -12.47 -42.90 -7.92
N GLU A 189 -12.49 -42.00 -6.94
CA GLU A 189 -13.46 -42.03 -5.85
C GLU A 189 -14.53 -40.98 -6.16
N GLU A 190 -15.69 -41.41 -6.68
CA GLU A 190 -16.87 -40.57 -6.73
C GLU A 190 -17.81 -40.91 -5.55
N PRO A 191 -18.24 -39.91 -4.75
CA PRO A 191 -17.85 -38.50 -4.83
C PRO A 191 -16.39 -38.28 -4.35
N GLN A 192 -15.69 -37.27 -4.90
CA GLN A 192 -14.30 -36.97 -4.57
C GLN A 192 -14.12 -36.68 -3.08
N VAL A 193 -13.63 -37.66 -2.33
CA VAL A 193 -13.34 -37.50 -0.90
C VAL A 193 -11.99 -36.79 -0.78
N SER A 194 -12.02 -35.52 -0.37
CA SER A 194 -10.79 -34.77 -0.11
C SER A 194 -10.24 -35.08 1.27
N VAL A 195 -8.96 -35.42 1.32
CA VAL A 195 -8.22 -35.61 2.58
C VAL A 195 -7.46 -34.34 2.90
N HIS A 196 -7.49 -33.93 4.18
CA HIS A 196 -6.83 -32.74 4.68
C HIS A 196 -5.74 -33.11 5.68
N THR A 197 -4.55 -32.55 5.51
CA THR A 197 -3.42 -32.76 6.42
C THR A 197 -2.76 -31.44 6.77
N HIS A 198 -2.56 -31.18 8.07
CA HIS A 198 -1.79 -30.06 8.59
C HIS A 198 -0.37 -30.48 8.91
N THR A 199 0.61 -29.66 8.55
CA THR A 199 2.02 -30.00 8.70
C THR A 199 2.90 -28.77 8.77
N LYS A 200 3.99 -28.87 9.52
CA LYS A 200 5.12 -27.92 9.47
C LYS A 200 6.28 -28.43 8.63
N SER A 201 6.24 -29.71 8.23
CA SER A 201 7.27 -30.32 7.40
C SER A 201 7.14 -29.84 5.96
N SER A 202 8.26 -29.61 5.29
CA SER A 202 8.34 -29.37 3.85
C SER A 202 8.39 -30.67 3.04
N HIS A 203 8.50 -31.82 3.71
CA HIS A 203 8.63 -33.13 3.09
C HIS A 203 7.66 -34.12 3.75
N MET A 204 6.80 -34.75 2.95
CA MET A 204 5.82 -35.73 3.41
C MET A 204 5.73 -36.92 2.45
N GLY A 205 5.65 -38.13 3.01
CA GLY A 205 5.26 -39.34 2.28
C GLY A 205 3.92 -39.85 2.80
N PHE A 206 3.01 -40.19 1.90
CA PHE A 206 1.73 -40.82 2.22
C PHE A 206 1.75 -42.28 1.80
N SER A 207 1.57 -43.19 2.77
CA SER A 207 1.60 -44.63 2.50
C SER A 207 0.37 -45.08 1.69
N SER A 208 0.65 -45.66 0.53
CA SER A 208 -0.28 -46.27 -0.41
C SER A 208 -0.52 -47.73 -0.05
N SER A 209 -1.22 -47.99 1.05
CA SER A 209 -1.80 -49.33 1.22
C SER A 209 -2.87 -49.54 0.13
N CYS A 210 -2.47 -50.24 -0.93
CA CYS A 210 -3.17 -50.55 -2.19
C CYS A 210 -3.20 -49.44 -3.26
N MET A 211 -2.07 -49.26 -3.97
CA MET A 211 -2.06 -48.64 -5.30
C MET A 211 -1.76 -49.72 -6.36
N TRP A 212 -2.80 -50.18 -7.06
CA TRP A 212 -2.64 -50.90 -8.33
C TRP A 212 -2.56 -49.87 -9.44
N ILE A 213 -1.35 -49.61 -9.95
CA ILE A 213 -1.19 -48.94 -11.23
C ILE A 213 -1.48 -50.00 -12.30
N LEU A 214 -2.69 -49.99 -12.87
CA LEU A 214 -2.89 -50.60 -14.18
C LEU A 214 -2.31 -49.64 -15.20
N SER A 215 -1.14 -50.00 -15.71
CA SER A 215 -0.65 -49.52 -16.99
C SER A 215 -1.55 -50.10 -18.08
N GLU A 216 -2.27 -49.26 -18.81
CA GLU A 216 -2.60 -49.57 -20.19
C GLU A 216 -2.80 -48.29 -21.01
N CYS A 217 -2.08 -48.23 -22.12
CA CYS A 217 -2.23 -47.27 -23.19
C CYS A 217 -3.65 -47.33 -23.77
N GLY A 218 -4.27 -46.19 -24.01
CA GLY A 218 -5.54 -46.13 -24.73
C GLY A 218 -5.97 -44.71 -25.06
N VAL A 219 -6.01 -44.42 -26.36
CA VAL A 219 -6.43 -43.16 -26.99
C VAL A 219 -7.90 -42.84 -26.69
N CYS A 220 -8.21 -41.56 -26.48
CA CYS A 220 -9.31 -40.80 -27.08
C CYS A 220 -8.93 -39.32 -27.12
#